data_AF-A0A382Q176-F1
#
_entry.id   AF-A0A382Q176-F1
#
_cell.length_a   1.000
_cell.length_b   1.000
_cell.length_c   1.000
_cell.angle_alpha   90.00
_cell.angle_beta   90.00
_cell.angle_gamma   90.00
#
_symmetry.space_group_name_H-M   'P 1'
#
loop_
_entity.id
_entity.type
_entity.pdbx_description
1 polymer ?
#
loop_
_entity_poly.entity_id
_entity_poly.type
_entity_poly.pdbx_seq_one_letter_code
_entity_poly.pdbx_strand_id
1 'polypeptide(L)'
;MLSIFVETSCNRYNRDECEFCHVYEPLMEHPVSEWHLTAQQARVMADKIQRVEVLNTLAQQEINLTGGEASQNPDIVEICKVFQTVTPHVCLHTNLDMLSEKSKRWQRLLGIIDLGGRVDITLYPTAWEGAQKHFLEEMLKLQNKLIVNVVYESLADLQNQIGLLLDFFKEKNYTHVTELLKTYAGKIETLTNNHPNCDEKLFTVSMGDTEAFASKPEFIFGISLLP
;
A
#
# COMPACT_ATOMS: atom_id res chain seq x y z
N MET A 1 -6.08 -10.87 -8.22
CA MET A 1 -4.81 -10.37 -7.67
C MET A 1 -4.15 -11.47 -6.87
N LEU A 2 -2.84 -11.59 -6.96
CA LEU A 2 -2.04 -12.54 -6.21
C LEU A 2 -1.05 -11.79 -5.32
N SER A 3 -1.15 -11.95 -4.01
CA SER A 3 -0.22 -11.34 -3.05
C SER A 3 0.92 -12.30 -2.72
N ILE A 4 2.15 -11.78 -2.80
CA ILE A 4 3.38 -12.53 -2.54
C ILE A 4 4.12 -11.84 -1.40
N PHE A 5 4.33 -12.59 -0.33
CA PHE A 5 5.14 -12.18 0.81
C PHE A 5 6.62 -12.24 0.42
N VAL A 6 7.23 -11.07 0.21
CA VAL A 6 8.63 -10.94 -0.22
C VAL A 6 9.56 -10.60 0.93
N GLU A 7 9.03 -10.06 2.03
CA GLU A 7 9.81 -9.60 3.17
C GLU A 7 9.04 -9.84 4.46
N THR A 8 9.70 -10.41 5.46
CA THR A 8 9.18 -10.49 6.82
C THR A 8 9.53 -9.23 7.61
N SER A 9 10.75 -8.71 7.48
CA SER A 9 11.29 -7.52 8.15
C SER A 9 10.46 -6.24 7.93
N CYS A 10 10.19 -5.47 8.99
CA CYS A 10 9.65 -4.11 8.90
C CYS A 10 10.24 -3.21 9.99
N ASN A 11 10.57 -1.97 9.61
CA ASN A 11 11.12 -0.98 10.55
C ASN A 11 10.10 -0.56 11.60
N ARG A 12 8.80 -0.61 11.29
CA ARG A 12 7.76 -0.12 12.22
C ARG A 12 7.49 -1.09 13.36
N TYR A 13 7.33 -2.39 13.11
CA TYR A 13 7.20 -3.33 14.23
C TYR A 13 8.50 -3.43 15.05
N ASN A 14 9.67 -3.26 14.42
CA ASN A 14 10.96 -3.28 15.15
C ASN A 14 11.10 -2.09 16.10
N ARG A 15 10.34 -1.01 15.87
CA ARG A 15 10.26 0.17 16.74
C ARG A 15 9.01 0.17 17.63
N ASP A 16 8.21 -0.90 17.58
CA ASP A 16 6.91 -1.00 18.26
C ASP A 16 5.92 0.12 17.84
N GLU A 17 6.01 0.54 16.57
CA GLU A 17 5.20 1.61 15.97
C GLU A 17 4.09 1.04 15.05
N CYS A 18 3.86 -0.28 15.12
CA CYS A 18 2.85 -0.98 14.35
C CYS A 18 2.11 -1.99 15.24
N GLU A 19 1.37 -1.43 16.20
CA GLU A 19 0.63 -2.17 17.24
C GLU A 19 -0.36 -3.20 16.65
N PHE A 20 -0.88 -2.93 15.45
CA PHE A 20 -1.92 -3.75 14.80
C PHE A 20 -1.44 -4.43 13.51
N CYS A 21 -0.15 -4.78 13.47
CA CYS A 21 0.41 -5.47 12.32
C CYS A 21 -0.14 -6.90 12.21
N HIS A 22 -1.21 -7.09 11.42
CA HIS A 22 -1.83 -8.41 11.19
C HIS A 22 -0.90 -9.45 10.54
N VAL A 23 0.24 -9.01 9.98
CA VAL A 23 1.25 -9.88 9.37
C VAL A 23 2.44 -10.18 10.30
N TYR A 24 2.58 -9.49 11.43
CA TYR A 24 3.77 -9.64 12.28
C TYR A 24 3.85 -11.01 12.95
N GLU A 25 2.83 -11.40 13.73
CA GLU A 25 2.85 -12.68 14.47
C GLU A 25 3.06 -13.89 13.55
N PRO A 26 2.34 -14.05 12.42
CA PRO A 26 2.51 -15.22 11.55
C PRO A 26 3.89 -15.28 10.87
N LEU A 27 4.49 -14.13 10.54
CA LEU A 27 5.76 -14.11 9.80
C LEU A 27 6.97 -14.33 10.72
N MET A 28 6.86 -14.01 12.01
CA MET A 28 7.96 -14.16 12.99
C MET A 28 8.22 -15.62 13.41
N GLU A 29 7.35 -16.57 13.05
CA GLU A 29 7.57 -18.00 13.30
C GLU A 29 8.68 -18.60 12.43
N HIS A 30 9.03 -17.93 11.33
CA HIS A 30 10.08 -18.36 10.40
C HIS A 30 11.49 -17.95 10.87
N PRO A 31 12.53 -18.77 10.60
CA PRO A 31 13.90 -18.39 10.91
C PRO A 31 14.32 -17.16 10.09
N VAL A 32 15.13 -16.27 10.68
CA VAL A 32 15.59 -15.01 10.04
C VAL A 32 16.23 -15.24 8.67
N SER A 33 16.89 -16.39 8.46
CA SER A 33 17.46 -16.76 7.16
C SER A 33 16.42 -16.91 6.03
N GLU A 34 15.14 -17.06 6.37
CA GLU A 34 14.02 -17.24 5.43
C GLU A 34 13.16 -15.98 5.30
N TRP A 35 13.49 -14.89 6.01
CA TRP A 35 12.69 -13.67 6.03
C TRP A 35 12.63 -12.94 4.68
N HIS A 36 13.67 -13.12 3.85
CA HIS A 36 13.76 -12.48 2.54
C HIS A 36 13.52 -13.51 1.44
N LEU A 37 12.49 -13.29 0.62
CA LEU A 37 12.35 -14.02 -0.63
C LEU A 37 13.54 -13.69 -1.53
N THR A 38 14.27 -14.70 -1.99
CA THR A 38 15.38 -14.52 -2.93
C THR A 38 14.88 -14.49 -4.38
N ALA A 39 15.66 -13.89 -5.28
CA ALA A 39 15.36 -13.94 -6.73
C ALA A 39 15.24 -15.38 -7.27
N GLN A 40 15.99 -16.33 -6.72
CA GLN A 40 15.90 -17.74 -7.13
C GLN A 40 14.59 -18.38 -6.70
N GLN A 41 14.12 -18.12 -5.48
CA GLN A 41 12.81 -18.59 -5.04
C GLN A 41 11.69 -17.93 -5.86
N ALA A 42 11.80 -16.63 -6.16
CA ALA A 42 10.86 -15.93 -7.02
C ALA A 42 10.75 -16.59 -8.41
N ARG A 43 11.87 -17.04 -9.00
CA ARG A 43 11.86 -17.76 -10.29
C ARG A 43 11.08 -19.07 -10.21
N VAL A 44 11.30 -19.85 -9.16
CA VAL A 44 10.55 -21.09 -8.93
C VAL A 44 9.07 -20.82 -8.71
N MET A 45 8.71 -19.73 -8.02
CA MET A 45 7.32 -19.32 -7.83
C MET A 45 6.68 -18.87 -9.15
N ALA A 46 7.36 -18.06 -9.95
CA ALA A 46 6.89 -17.60 -11.26
C ALA A 46 6.57 -18.78 -12.19
N ASP A 47 7.47 -19.76 -12.28
CA ASP A 47 7.27 -20.99 -13.05
C ASP A 47 6.00 -21.75 -12.61
N LYS A 48 5.75 -21.82 -11.29
CA LYS A 48 4.56 -22.48 -10.73
C LYS A 48 3.29 -21.68 -11.00
N ILE A 49 3.33 -20.36 -10.82
CA ILE A 49 2.19 -19.48 -11.08
C ILE A 49 1.75 -19.59 -12.54
N GLN A 50 2.68 -19.65 -13.49
CA GLN A 50 2.37 -19.83 -14.91
C GLN A 50 1.70 -21.17 -15.23
N ARG A 51 2.05 -22.25 -14.50
CA ARG A 51 1.54 -23.61 -14.76
C ARG A 51 0.19 -23.90 -14.10
N VAL A 52 -0.17 -23.17 -13.05
CA VAL A 52 -1.41 -23.36 -12.31
C VAL A 52 -2.42 -22.30 -12.74
N GLU A 53 -3.43 -22.71 -13.49
CA GLU A 53 -4.40 -21.82 -14.15
C GLU A 53 -4.98 -20.76 -13.21
N VAL A 54 -5.49 -21.18 -12.04
CA VAL A 54 -6.07 -20.24 -11.06
C VAL A 54 -5.06 -19.20 -10.56
N LEU A 55 -3.80 -19.58 -10.34
CA LEU A 55 -2.76 -18.64 -9.92
C LEU A 55 -2.39 -17.70 -11.06
N ASN A 56 -2.29 -18.22 -12.29
CA ASN A 56 -2.04 -17.40 -13.46
C ASN A 56 -3.14 -16.36 -13.67
N THR A 57 -4.42 -16.75 -13.58
CA THR A 57 -5.55 -15.83 -13.70
C THR A 57 -5.50 -14.72 -12.65
N LEU A 58 -5.18 -15.06 -11.39
CA LEU A 58 -5.03 -14.06 -10.33
C LEU A 58 -3.86 -13.11 -10.59
N ALA A 59 -2.74 -13.63 -11.09
CA ALA A 59 -1.56 -12.87 -11.45
C ALA A 59 -1.77 -11.96 -12.66
N GLN A 60 -2.56 -12.37 -13.66
CA GLN A 60 -2.88 -11.51 -14.81
C GLN A 60 -3.64 -10.24 -14.41
N GLN A 61 -4.34 -10.25 -13.28
CA GLN A 61 -4.92 -9.02 -12.73
C GLN A 61 -3.83 -8.13 -12.13
N GLU A 62 -3.09 -8.67 -11.16
CA GLU A 62 -1.98 -7.99 -10.51
C GLU A 62 -1.21 -8.96 -9.61
N ILE A 63 0.11 -8.83 -9.55
CA ILE A 63 0.96 -9.41 -8.49
C ILE A 63 1.35 -8.31 -7.52
N ASN A 64 1.00 -8.49 -6.24
CA ASN A 64 1.38 -7.59 -5.16
C ASN A 64 2.58 -8.14 -4.39
N LEU A 65 3.65 -7.36 -4.31
CA LEU A 65 4.82 -7.61 -3.48
C LEU A 65 4.59 -6.93 -2.13
N THR A 66 4.42 -7.74 -1.08
CA THR A 66 4.01 -7.30 0.25
C THR A 66 4.72 -8.08 1.36
N GLY A 67 4.33 -7.86 2.61
CA GLY A 67 4.82 -8.53 3.83
C GLY A 67 5.01 -7.53 4.95
N GLY A 68 6.13 -7.59 5.66
CA GLY A 68 6.52 -6.55 6.61
C GLY A 68 6.74 -5.21 5.89
N GLU A 69 7.93 -5.00 5.35
CA GLU A 69 8.25 -3.84 4.53
C GLU A 69 8.99 -4.26 3.27
N ALA A 70 8.26 -4.50 2.19
CA ALA A 70 8.78 -5.09 0.95
C ALA A 70 10.03 -4.37 0.40
N SER A 71 10.16 -3.05 0.57
CA SER A 71 11.33 -2.29 0.11
C SER A 71 12.63 -2.61 0.88
N GLN A 72 12.55 -3.30 2.03
CA GLN A 72 13.71 -3.79 2.77
C GLN A 72 14.39 -4.98 2.09
N ASN A 73 13.65 -5.76 1.31
CA ASN A 73 14.22 -6.92 0.63
C ASN A 73 15.34 -6.48 -0.34
N PRO A 74 16.57 -7.01 -0.22
CA PRO A 74 17.70 -6.59 -1.05
C PRO A 74 17.56 -6.95 -2.53
N ASP A 75 16.81 -7.99 -2.85
CA ASP A 75 16.59 -8.52 -4.18
C ASP A 75 15.30 -7.99 -4.82
N ILE A 76 14.57 -7.09 -4.18
CA ILE A 76 13.20 -6.71 -4.57
C ILE A 76 13.05 -6.25 -6.03
N VAL A 77 14.05 -5.54 -6.56
CA VAL A 77 14.07 -5.10 -7.96
C VAL A 77 14.21 -6.29 -8.91
N GLU A 78 15.03 -7.28 -8.55
CA GLU A 78 15.18 -8.50 -9.35
C GLU A 78 13.95 -9.41 -9.23
N ILE A 79 13.35 -9.49 -8.04
CA ILE A 79 12.08 -10.19 -7.80
C ILE A 79 10.96 -9.59 -8.68
N CYS A 80 10.90 -8.26 -8.77
CA CYS A 80 9.96 -7.59 -9.65
C CYS A 80 10.15 -8.00 -11.12
N LYS A 81 11.37 -7.96 -11.64
CA LYS A 81 11.66 -8.42 -13.02
C LYS A 81 11.22 -9.87 -13.25
N VAL A 82 11.46 -10.74 -12.26
CA VAL A 82 11.05 -12.14 -12.35
C VAL A 82 9.53 -12.25 -12.45
N PHE A 83 8.77 -11.58 -11.58
CA PHE A 83 7.30 -11.62 -11.66
C PHE A 83 6.74 -10.87 -12.87
N GLN A 84 7.49 -9.91 -13.42
CA GLN A 84 7.15 -9.26 -14.69
C GLN A 84 7.20 -10.22 -15.89
N THR A 85 7.87 -11.37 -15.77
CA THR A 85 7.77 -12.45 -16.79
C THR A 85 6.41 -13.17 -16.77
N VAL A 86 5.62 -12.99 -15.70
CA VAL A 86 4.28 -13.57 -15.55
C VAL A 86 3.19 -12.56 -15.96
N THR A 87 3.34 -11.30 -15.53
CA THR A 87 2.39 -10.20 -15.79
C THR A 87 3.12 -8.86 -15.77
N PRO A 88 2.79 -7.88 -16.63
CA PRO A 88 3.34 -6.53 -16.49
C PRO A 88 2.79 -5.79 -15.24
N HIS A 89 1.71 -6.29 -14.64
CA HIS A 89 1.01 -5.66 -13.51
C HIS A 89 1.62 -6.12 -12.19
N VAL A 90 2.82 -5.62 -11.88
CA VAL A 90 3.47 -5.85 -10.58
C VAL A 90 3.40 -4.57 -9.75
N CYS A 91 2.86 -4.68 -8.53
CA CYS A 91 2.79 -3.60 -7.57
C CYS A 91 3.59 -3.94 -6.31
N LEU A 92 4.28 -2.96 -5.73
CA LEU A 92 4.92 -3.08 -4.42
C LEU A 92 4.16 -2.22 -3.40
N HIS A 93 3.86 -2.80 -2.24
CA HIS A 93 3.30 -2.06 -1.10
C HIS A 93 4.40 -1.67 -0.11
N THR A 94 4.39 -0.41 0.34
CA THR A 94 5.39 0.11 1.28
C THR A 94 4.78 1.07 2.31
N ASN A 95 5.42 1.18 3.46
CA ASN A 95 5.08 2.18 4.47
C ASN A 95 5.69 3.57 4.20
N LEU A 96 6.58 3.74 3.21
CA LEU A 96 7.31 5.01 2.95
C LEU A 96 8.00 5.68 4.16
N ASP A 97 8.18 4.95 5.25
CA ASP A 97 8.86 5.42 6.45
C ASP A 97 10.36 5.25 6.26
N MET A 98 10.94 6.18 5.51
CA MET A 98 12.31 6.17 5.02
C MET A 98 13.09 7.37 5.54
N LEU A 99 14.41 7.22 5.67
CA LEU A 99 15.27 8.26 6.25
C LEU A 99 15.78 9.28 5.21
N SER A 100 15.94 8.86 3.94
CA SER A 100 16.43 9.74 2.88
C SER A 100 16.24 9.15 1.48
N GLU A 101 16.24 10.01 0.46
CA GLU A 101 16.29 9.63 -0.96
C GLU A 101 17.61 8.95 -1.36
N LYS A 102 18.66 9.06 -0.55
CA LYS A 102 19.92 8.34 -0.76
C LYS A 102 19.89 6.92 -0.19
N SER A 103 18.83 6.56 0.53
CA SER A 103 18.72 5.23 1.14
C SER A 103 18.56 4.15 0.08
N LYS A 104 19.09 2.95 0.36
CA LYS A 104 18.91 1.78 -0.52
C LYS A 104 17.42 1.46 -0.74
N ARG A 105 16.56 1.69 0.26
CA ARG A 105 15.11 1.47 0.15
C ARG A 105 14.50 2.38 -0.92
N TRP A 106 14.80 3.68 -0.89
CA TRP A 106 14.33 4.61 -1.92
C TRP A 106 14.84 4.24 -3.31
N GLN A 107 16.15 3.95 -3.43
CA GLN A 107 16.75 3.54 -4.71
C GLN A 107 16.11 2.26 -5.28
N ARG A 108 15.66 1.33 -4.42
CA ARG A 108 14.89 0.17 -4.86
C ARG A 108 13.52 0.55 -5.38
N LEU A 109 12.80 1.48 -4.73
CA LEU A 109 11.51 1.96 -5.25
C LEU A 109 11.66 2.60 -6.64
N LEU A 110 12.70 3.43 -6.83
CA LEU A 110 13.04 3.98 -8.14
C LEU A 110 13.26 2.86 -9.17
N GLY A 111 14.04 1.84 -8.80
CA GLY A 111 14.27 0.68 -9.66
C GLY A 111 12.99 -0.10 -10.02
N ILE A 112 11.98 -0.14 -9.15
CA ILE A 112 10.68 -0.76 -9.45
C ILE A 112 9.88 0.10 -10.44
N ILE A 113 9.83 1.42 -10.20
CA ILE A 113 9.09 2.37 -11.05
C ILE A 113 9.72 2.44 -12.44
N ASP A 114 11.05 2.45 -12.55
CA ASP A 114 11.79 2.44 -13.82
C ASP A 114 11.51 1.17 -14.66
N LEU A 115 11.17 0.06 -14.01
CA LEU A 115 10.73 -1.18 -14.66
C LEU A 115 9.24 -1.14 -15.07
N GLY A 116 8.52 -0.06 -14.77
CA GLY A 116 7.09 0.06 -15.01
C GLY A 116 6.21 -0.60 -13.94
N GLY A 117 6.79 -1.01 -12.81
CA GLY A 117 6.01 -1.45 -11.64
C GLY A 117 5.33 -0.28 -10.94
N ARG A 118 4.22 -0.55 -10.24
CA ARG A 118 3.53 0.45 -9.39
C ARG A 118 4.04 0.35 -7.95
N VAL A 119 4.07 1.47 -7.23
CA VAL A 119 4.33 1.49 -5.79
C VAL A 119 3.12 2.08 -5.06
N ASP A 120 2.44 1.26 -4.27
CA ASP A 120 1.32 1.66 -3.43
C ASP A 120 1.77 1.83 -1.97
N ILE A 121 1.02 2.60 -1.20
CA ILE A 121 1.43 2.94 0.17
C ILE A 121 0.40 2.50 1.21
N THR A 122 0.87 2.25 2.42
CA THR A 122 0.01 2.25 3.61
C THR A 122 0.26 3.52 4.40
N LEU A 123 -0.81 4.28 4.68
CA LEU A 123 -0.74 5.52 5.44
C LEU A 123 -0.48 5.22 6.92
N TYR A 124 0.46 5.95 7.51
CA TYR A 124 0.76 5.88 8.94
C TYR A 124 0.87 7.31 9.50
N PRO A 125 -0.17 7.84 10.17
CA PRO A 125 -0.18 9.20 10.71
C PRO A 125 1.07 9.58 11.51
N THR A 126 1.59 8.64 12.30
CA THR A 126 2.79 8.84 13.13
C THR A 126 4.07 9.11 12.33
N ALA A 127 4.14 8.63 11.08
CA ALA A 127 5.28 8.86 10.18
C ALA A 127 4.99 9.89 9.09
N TRP A 128 3.79 10.48 9.10
CA TRP A 128 3.32 11.37 8.04
C TRP A 128 4.25 12.57 7.83
N GLU A 129 4.38 13.41 8.86
CA GLU A 129 5.20 14.63 8.79
C GLU A 129 6.70 14.33 8.76
N GLY A 130 7.14 13.27 9.45
CA GLY A 130 8.55 12.92 9.55
C GLY A 130 9.16 12.31 8.29
N ALA A 131 8.34 11.62 7.48
CA ALA A 131 8.81 10.91 6.29
C ALA A 131 7.77 10.80 5.17
N GLN A 132 6.59 10.21 5.43
CA GLN A 132 5.71 9.75 4.35
C GLN A 132 5.24 10.87 3.42
N LYS A 133 4.92 12.05 3.95
CA LYS A 133 4.44 13.20 3.16
C LYS A 133 5.45 13.60 2.08
N HIS A 134 6.74 13.69 2.46
CA HIS A 134 7.83 14.03 1.55
C HIS A 134 8.00 12.97 0.45
N PHE A 135 8.12 11.69 0.84
CA PHE A 135 8.33 10.63 -0.14
C PHE A 135 7.12 10.40 -1.04
N LEU A 136 5.90 10.60 -0.53
CA LEU A 136 4.71 10.54 -1.36
C LEU A 136 4.73 11.64 -2.43
N GLU A 137 5.11 12.87 -2.07
CA GLU A 137 5.29 13.96 -3.05
C GLU A 137 6.31 13.59 -4.13
N GLU A 138 7.44 13.01 -3.77
CA GLU A 138 8.42 12.54 -4.75
C GLU A 138 7.87 11.41 -5.63
N MET A 139 7.14 10.45 -5.05
CA MET A 139 6.53 9.37 -5.84
C MET A 139 5.51 9.87 -6.86
N LEU A 140 4.70 10.89 -6.52
CA LEU A 140 3.71 11.45 -7.45
C LEU A 140 4.33 12.08 -8.70
N LYS A 141 5.64 12.41 -8.67
CA LYS A 141 6.38 12.87 -9.85
C LYS A 141 6.82 11.71 -10.76
N LEU A 142 6.86 10.50 -10.22
CA LEU A 142 7.45 9.32 -10.85
C LEU A 142 6.40 8.33 -11.39
N GLN A 143 5.21 8.31 -10.81
CA GLN A 143 4.10 7.47 -11.26
C GLN A 143 2.78 8.24 -11.27
N ASN A 144 1.85 7.83 -12.13
CA ASN A 144 0.54 8.46 -12.28
C ASN A 144 -0.62 7.58 -11.75
N LYS A 145 -0.31 6.52 -11.00
CA LYS A 145 -1.29 5.66 -10.34
C LYS A 145 -0.83 5.38 -8.92
N LEU A 146 -1.75 5.42 -7.97
CA LEU A 146 -1.46 5.16 -6.57
C LEU A 146 -2.70 4.61 -5.88
N ILE A 147 -2.53 3.53 -5.11
CA ILE A 147 -3.48 3.14 -4.07
C ILE A 147 -2.90 3.50 -2.71
N VAL A 148 -3.71 4.15 -1.88
CA VAL A 148 -3.42 4.38 -0.47
C VAL A 148 -4.27 3.44 0.38
N ASN A 149 -3.60 2.53 1.08
CA ASN A 149 -4.21 1.72 2.12
C ASN A 149 -4.29 2.55 3.41
N VAL A 150 -5.49 2.62 3.99
CA VAL A 150 -5.79 3.31 5.25
C VAL A 150 -6.19 2.24 6.25
N VAL A 151 -5.29 1.93 7.17
CA VAL A 151 -5.56 1.00 8.28
C VAL A 151 -6.04 1.83 9.46
N TYR A 152 -7.22 1.54 9.98
CA TYR A 152 -7.84 2.37 11.02
C TYR A 152 -8.57 1.54 12.07
N GLU A 153 -8.58 2.03 13.31
CA GLU A 153 -9.18 1.30 14.43
C GLU A 153 -10.50 1.86 14.92
N SER A 154 -10.73 3.13 14.60
CA SER A 154 -11.91 3.87 15.03
C SER A 154 -12.32 4.87 13.96
N LEU A 155 -13.56 5.33 14.02
CA LEU A 155 -14.04 6.39 13.12
C LEU A 155 -13.23 7.69 13.28
N ALA A 156 -12.76 7.99 14.49
CA ALA A 156 -11.95 9.18 14.75
C ALA A 156 -10.57 9.07 14.08
N ASP A 157 -9.95 7.90 14.14
CA ASP A 157 -8.69 7.63 13.46
C ASP A 157 -8.86 7.68 11.93
N LEU A 158 -9.89 7.03 11.40
CA LEU A 158 -10.23 7.10 9.97
C LEU A 158 -10.49 8.55 9.52
N GLN A 159 -11.23 9.33 10.31
CA GLN A 159 -11.50 10.74 10.01
C GLN A 159 -10.20 11.55 9.94
N ASN A 160 -9.29 11.34 10.89
CA ASN A 160 -7.97 11.98 10.90
C ASN A 160 -7.15 11.60 9.66
N GLN A 161 -7.09 10.31 9.33
CA GLN A 161 -6.35 9.80 8.17
C GLN A 161 -6.89 10.33 6.84
N ILE A 162 -8.21 10.35 6.64
CA ILE A 162 -8.83 10.97 5.46
C ILE A 162 -8.55 12.47 5.41
N GLY A 163 -8.55 13.15 6.56
CA GLY A 163 -8.16 14.56 6.67
C GLY A 163 -6.75 14.83 6.16
N LEU A 164 -5.76 14.03 6.60
CA LEU A 164 -4.37 14.14 6.15
C LEU A 164 -4.24 14.03 4.62
N LEU A 165 -4.90 13.03 4.03
CA LEU A 165 -4.89 12.83 2.57
C LEU A 165 -5.61 13.98 1.85
N LEU A 166 -6.76 14.44 2.39
CA LEU A 166 -7.53 15.52 1.78
C LEU A 166 -6.71 16.81 1.72
N ASP A 167 -6.07 17.19 2.82
CA ASP A 167 -5.23 18.39 2.87
C ASP A 167 -4.04 18.27 1.91
N PHE A 168 -3.37 17.12 1.89
CA PHE A 168 -2.26 16.86 0.97
C PHE A 168 -2.67 16.99 -0.49
N PHE A 169 -3.71 16.27 -0.94
CA PHE A 169 -4.12 16.30 -2.35
C PHE A 169 -4.75 17.63 -2.76
N LYS A 170 -5.30 18.39 -1.80
CA LYS A 170 -5.74 19.77 -2.01
C LYS A 170 -4.57 20.71 -2.26
N GLU A 171 -3.48 20.60 -1.49
CA GLU A 171 -2.23 21.35 -1.74
C GLU A 171 -1.64 21.02 -3.12
N LYS A 172 -1.75 19.76 -3.57
CA LYS A 172 -1.26 19.32 -4.89
C LYS A 172 -2.22 19.58 -6.06
N ASN A 173 -3.40 20.16 -5.81
CA ASN A 173 -4.42 20.49 -6.82
C ASN A 173 -5.01 19.30 -7.59
N TYR A 174 -5.06 18.09 -7.00
CA TYR A 174 -5.75 16.94 -7.60
C TYR A 174 -7.25 16.98 -7.27
N THR A 175 -8.01 17.81 -8.00
CA THR A 175 -9.41 18.10 -7.67
C THR A 175 -10.30 16.86 -7.60
N HIS A 176 -10.18 15.93 -8.55
CA HIS A 176 -10.94 14.68 -8.56
C HIS A 176 -10.66 13.79 -7.36
N VAL A 177 -9.41 13.77 -6.88
CA VAL A 177 -9.04 13.05 -5.66
C VAL A 177 -9.64 13.72 -4.43
N THR A 178 -9.59 15.06 -4.37
CA THR A 178 -10.19 15.80 -3.25
C THR A 178 -11.71 15.67 -3.19
N GLU A 179 -12.41 15.54 -4.33
CA GLU A 179 -13.85 15.29 -4.37
C GLU A 179 -14.20 13.92 -3.78
N LEU A 180 -13.42 12.90 -4.12
CA LEU A 180 -13.57 11.58 -3.53
C LEU A 180 -13.33 11.61 -2.02
N LEU A 181 -12.20 12.19 -1.58
CA LEU A 181 -11.85 12.27 -0.15
C LEU A 181 -12.86 13.11 0.66
N LYS A 182 -13.45 14.16 0.08
CA LYS A 182 -14.55 14.91 0.72
C LYS A 182 -15.80 14.05 0.92
N THR A 183 -16.10 13.16 -0.04
CA THR A 183 -17.23 12.23 0.08
C THR A 183 -17.01 11.28 1.26
N TYR A 184 -15.81 10.70 1.37
CA TYR A 184 -15.40 9.91 2.52
C TYR A 184 -15.51 10.71 3.82
N ALA A 185 -14.91 11.90 3.87
CA ALA A 185 -14.91 12.75 5.07
C ALA A 185 -16.32 13.08 5.57
N GLY A 186 -17.25 13.46 4.67
CA GLY A 186 -18.63 13.78 5.06
C GLY A 186 -19.42 12.57 5.57
N LYS A 187 -19.21 11.39 4.98
CA LYS A 187 -19.82 10.14 5.45
C LYS A 187 -19.30 9.75 6.83
N ILE A 188 -17.98 9.82 7.03
CA ILE A 188 -17.35 9.51 8.32
C ILE A 188 -17.80 10.50 9.39
N GLU A 189 -17.83 11.80 9.08
CA GLU A 189 -18.33 12.83 10.02
C GLU A 189 -19.78 12.57 10.43
N THR A 190 -20.64 12.20 9.46
CA THR A 190 -22.03 11.84 9.74
C THR A 190 -22.13 10.63 10.68
N LEU A 191 -21.30 9.61 10.45
CA LEU A 191 -21.22 8.42 11.30
C LEU A 191 -20.72 8.76 12.70
N THR A 192 -19.62 9.50 12.82
CA THR A 192 -19.05 9.91 14.11
C THR A 192 -20.04 10.71 14.94
N ASN A 193 -20.78 11.63 14.32
CA ASN A 193 -21.72 12.51 15.01
C ASN A 193 -23.01 11.80 15.45
N ASN A 194 -23.55 10.90 14.61
CA ASN A 194 -24.86 10.28 14.85
C ASN A 194 -24.75 8.89 15.50
N HIS A 195 -23.63 8.21 15.29
CA HIS A 195 -23.40 6.81 15.66
C HIS A 195 -21.95 6.58 16.13
N PRO A 196 -21.52 7.20 17.25
CA PRO A 196 -20.13 7.10 17.72
C PRO A 196 -19.68 5.67 18.07
N ASN A 197 -20.63 4.79 18.39
CA ASN A 197 -20.40 3.35 18.61
C ASN A 197 -20.85 2.53 17.40
N CYS A 198 -20.56 3.02 16.18
CA CYS A 198 -20.92 2.40 14.92
C CYS A 198 -20.42 0.95 14.88
N ASP A 199 -21.31 0.00 14.56
CA ASP A 199 -20.91 -1.38 14.28
C ASP A 199 -20.51 -1.55 12.81
N GLU A 200 -19.86 -2.67 12.50
CA GLU A 200 -19.38 -2.98 11.15
C GLU A 200 -20.51 -2.97 10.11
N LYS A 201 -21.72 -3.39 10.49
CA LYS A 201 -22.87 -3.44 9.59
C LYS A 201 -23.33 -2.04 9.21
N LEU A 202 -23.48 -1.16 10.18
CA LEU A 202 -23.85 0.23 9.96
C LEU A 202 -22.78 0.95 9.16
N PHE A 203 -21.50 0.73 9.51
CA PHE A 203 -20.37 1.27 8.75
C PHE A 203 -20.44 0.85 7.28
N THR A 204 -20.59 -0.44 7.01
CA THR A 204 -20.65 -0.98 5.65
C THR A 204 -21.81 -0.38 4.86
N VAL A 205 -22.99 -0.24 5.47
CA VAL A 205 -24.16 0.38 4.82
C VAL A 205 -23.92 1.86 4.52
N SER A 206 -23.38 2.62 5.49
CA SER A 206 -23.13 4.06 5.31
C SER A 206 -22.02 4.34 4.30
N MET A 207 -21.00 3.50 4.26
CA MET A 207 -19.89 3.58 3.31
C MET A 207 -20.25 2.95 1.95
N GLY A 208 -21.33 2.18 1.88
CA GLY A 208 -21.90 1.64 0.65
C GLY A 208 -22.08 2.72 -0.44
N ASP A 209 -21.91 2.32 -1.69
CA ASP A 209 -21.96 3.18 -2.88
C ASP A 209 -20.89 4.29 -2.96
N THR A 210 -19.90 4.29 -2.05
CA THR A 210 -18.72 5.16 -2.21
C THR A 210 -17.77 4.54 -3.23
N GLU A 211 -17.39 5.32 -4.24
CA GLU A 211 -16.36 4.92 -5.19
C GLU A 211 -15.03 4.63 -4.49
N ALA A 212 -14.30 3.61 -4.93
CA ALA A 212 -12.96 3.32 -4.40
C ALA A 212 -11.84 4.05 -5.18
N PHE A 213 -12.17 4.61 -6.34
CA PHE A 213 -11.21 5.21 -7.27
C PHE A 213 -11.65 6.59 -7.76
N ALA A 214 -10.68 7.49 -7.90
CA ALA A 214 -10.82 8.74 -8.63
C ALA A 214 -9.86 8.71 -9.81
N SER A 215 -10.40 8.73 -11.04
CA SER A 215 -9.62 8.52 -12.25
C SER A 215 -9.70 9.72 -13.20
N LYS A 216 -8.54 10.29 -13.52
CA LYS A 216 -8.34 11.24 -14.61
C LYS A 216 -7.06 10.86 -15.38
N PRO A 217 -6.88 11.31 -16.65
CA PRO A 217 -5.71 10.95 -17.46
C PRO A 217 -4.36 11.27 -16.79
N GLU A 218 -4.30 12.36 -16.02
CA GLU A 218 -3.10 12.81 -15.31
C GLU A 218 -2.76 11.96 -14.09
N PHE A 219 -3.77 11.39 -13.42
CA PHE A 219 -3.57 10.64 -12.18
C PHE A 219 -4.78 9.78 -11.81
N ILE A 220 -4.51 8.53 -11.46
CA ILE A 220 -5.49 7.60 -10.90
C ILE A 220 -5.16 7.37 -9.43
N PHE A 221 -6.11 7.72 -8.57
CA PHE A 221 -6.05 7.49 -7.14
C PHE A 221 -7.02 6.37 -6.76
N GLY A 222 -6.56 5.43 -5.95
CA GLY A 222 -7.39 4.47 -5.24
C GLY A 222 -7.23 4.62 -3.74
N ILE A 223 -8.30 4.34 -3.01
CA ILE A 223 -8.26 4.25 -1.55
C ILE A 223 -8.79 2.89 -1.11
N SER A 224 -8.05 2.22 -0.24
CA SER A 224 -8.45 0.95 0.38
C SER A 224 -8.58 1.17 1.88
N LEU A 225 -9.79 0.99 2.41
CA LEU A 225 -10.05 1.10 3.84
C LEU A 225 -9.93 -0.30 4.46
N LEU A 226 -9.04 -0.44 5.43
CA LEU A 226 -8.75 -1.69 6.13
C LEU A 226 -9.08 -1.50 7.62
N PRO A 227 -10.26 -1.94 8.08
CA PRO A 227 -10.59 -1.96 9.50
C PRO A 227 -9.75 -2.99 10.28
#